data_AF-A0A847CM60-F1
#
_entry.id   AF-A0A847CM60-F1
#
_cell.length_a   1.000
_cell.length_b   1.000
_cell.length_c   1.000
_cell.angle_alpha   90.00
_cell.angle_beta   90.00
_cell.angle_gamma   90.00
#
_symmetry.space_group_name_H-M   'P 1'
#
loop_
_entity.id
_entity.type
_entity.pdbx_description
1 polymer ?
#
loop_
_entity_poly.entity_id
_entity_poly.type
_entity_poly.pdbx_seq_one_letter_code
_entity_poly.pdbx_strand_id
1 'polypeptide(L)'
;MRVDRIWWHEISPEDFYNMEKLPRMGLKGKSNFEITRVPELLEFFGYGANLPADRWTDVTLDARVIGNSNLQAPIQFKCHKRHGTFEVANQNRNDDRNMRHPGWTPDFGWPKNTEVPSSVDDAKRILEVVGGIHIYVVRTQDGVFFTGTTYGRHLPVNWPDALRPLYDGVGSGVIKVGTGSVAQLTPLARKILMAFQDRKSVLVYGPPGTGKPHAVAQVRQMLDKEWSGGESIEFDPNRTERPFTSGFEESPLAPPVLTDWVTFHQDYGYEDFIIGLRPTGEGIRLAPFAGRLLDLAVQLERQGRGSALLVIDEINRGNVPKILGDFMTFMDTNYRSGKPGETNPSAIPVNLPKVQRSTTGDFLTEPIWMLSGDSTMLELPWHFPHELNILATMNSVDRAVAPLDSAIGRRFERIDAYADVEFLAEQLGVSLLAVGEMMESPQVDVESWTPQIASVALLVYLNDQITERLGQDYELGHLYFWNIKTWADLQRIWDHDVWPQLRDRFGARPDQLADLLRVNSHSAPTSYPFRLRTLTGRAINVLPLMGMSELNTAETIDFLVRG
;
A
#
# COMPACT_ATOMS: atom_id res chain seq x y z
N MET A 1 -4.53 -18.41 -12.82
CA MET A 1 -4.66 -17.10 -13.52
C MET A 1 -5.02 -16.04 -12.50
N ARG A 2 -4.73 -14.76 -12.75
CA ARG A 2 -5.12 -13.68 -11.83
C ARG A 2 -6.38 -12.98 -12.32
N VAL A 3 -7.31 -12.72 -11.41
CA VAL A 3 -8.53 -11.98 -11.67
C VAL A 3 -8.28 -10.47 -11.61
N ASP A 4 -8.81 -9.72 -12.59
CA ASP A 4 -8.88 -8.25 -12.57
C ASP A 4 -10.20 -7.81 -11.92
N ARG A 5 -11.32 -8.33 -12.41
CA ARG A 5 -12.66 -8.02 -11.90
C ARG A 5 -13.66 -9.13 -12.22
N ILE A 6 -14.72 -9.20 -11.42
CA ILE A 6 -15.81 -10.18 -11.61
C ILE A 6 -17.12 -9.41 -11.64
N TRP A 7 -17.86 -9.52 -12.74
CA TRP A 7 -19.25 -9.09 -12.79
C TRP A 7 -20.14 -10.25 -12.35
N TRP A 8 -21.19 -9.97 -11.59
CA TRP A 8 -22.15 -10.98 -11.14
C TRP A 8 -23.58 -10.45 -11.18
N HIS A 9 -24.55 -11.38 -11.31
CA HIS A 9 -25.98 -11.11 -11.33
C HIS A 9 -26.74 -12.22 -10.62
N GLU A 10 -27.61 -11.84 -9.69
CA GLU A 10 -28.57 -12.70 -9.00
C GLU A 10 -29.80 -12.91 -9.90
N ILE A 11 -30.15 -14.16 -10.12
CA ILE A 11 -31.31 -14.53 -10.94
C ILE A 11 -32.59 -14.29 -10.15
N SER A 12 -33.38 -13.29 -10.55
CA SER A 12 -34.69 -13.02 -9.95
C SER A 12 -35.73 -14.10 -10.33
N PRO A 13 -36.88 -14.17 -9.62
CA PRO A 13 -37.97 -15.08 -10.01
C PRO A 13 -38.48 -14.87 -11.44
N GLU A 14 -38.48 -13.63 -11.93
CA GLU A 14 -38.85 -13.32 -13.31
C GLU A 14 -37.80 -13.80 -14.31
N ASP A 15 -36.52 -13.60 -14.00
CA ASP A 15 -35.40 -14.09 -14.81
C ASP A 15 -35.46 -15.62 -14.90
N PHE A 16 -35.59 -16.30 -13.76
CA PHE A 16 -35.66 -17.76 -13.69
C PHE A 16 -36.85 -18.31 -14.47
N TYR A 17 -38.04 -17.72 -14.32
CA TYR A 17 -39.21 -18.09 -15.11
C TYR A 17 -38.94 -17.93 -16.61
N ASN A 18 -38.34 -16.83 -17.03
CA ASN A 18 -38.04 -16.58 -18.44
C ASN A 18 -36.96 -17.52 -19.00
N MET A 19 -35.99 -17.91 -18.18
CA MET A 19 -34.88 -18.82 -18.52
C MET A 19 -35.28 -20.31 -18.54
N GLU A 20 -36.33 -20.69 -17.80
CA GLU A 20 -36.69 -22.10 -17.61
C GLU A 20 -38.09 -22.48 -18.12
N LYS A 21 -39.00 -21.54 -18.41
CA LYS A 21 -40.35 -21.87 -18.93
C LYS A 21 -40.30 -22.65 -20.25
N LEU A 22 -41.27 -23.54 -20.46
CA LEU A 22 -41.47 -24.18 -21.76
C LEU A 22 -41.91 -23.15 -22.81
N PRO A 23 -41.40 -23.22 -24.05
CA PRO A 23 -41.84 -22.34 -25.13
C PRO A 23 -43.32 -22.57 -25.42
N ARG A 24 -44.10 -21.48 -25.46
CA ARG A 24 -45.50 -21.53 -25.93
C ARG A 24 -45.49 -21.62 -27.46
N MET A 25 -46.21 -22.59 -28.04
CA MET A 25 -46.30 -22.75 -29.49
C MET A 25 -46.68 -21.41 -30.17
N GLY A 26 -45.80 -20.92 -31.04
CA GLY A 26 -46.06 -19.77 -31.91
C GLY A 26 -45.76 -18.37 -31.34
N LEU A 27 -45.35 -18.21 -30.08
CA LEU A 27 -45.03 -16.89 -29.49
C LEU A 27 -43.54 -16.77 -29.12
N LYS A 28 -42.88 -15.67 -29.54
CA LYS A 28 -41.55 -15.29 -29.03
C LYS A 28 -41.69 -14.82 -27.58
N GLY A 29 -41.54 -15.73 -26.61
CA GLY A 29 -41.42 -15.33 -25.21
C GLY A 29 -40.12 -14.55 -25.00
N LYS A 30 -40.14 -13.51 -24.15
CA LYS A 30 -38.91 -12.89 -23.64
C LYS A 30 -38.09 -13.98 -22.94
N SER A 31 -36.86 -14.20 -23.40
CA SER A 31 -35.86 -15.15 -22.87
C SER A 31 -34.66 -14.40 -22.30
N ASN A 32 -34.89 -13.16 -21.89
CA ASN A 32 -33.88 -12.18 -21.58
C ASN A 32 -34.00 -11.76 -20.13
N PHE A 33 -32.88 -11.40 -19.50
CA PHE A 33 -32.86 -10.75 -18.20
C PHE A 33 -32.27 -9.35 -18.32
N GLU A 34 -32.75 -8.45 -17.47
CA GLU A 34 -32.41 -7.03 -17.49
C GLU A 34 -31.42 -6.69 -16.38
N ILE A 35 -30.44 -5.86 -16.71
CA ILE A 35 -29.40 -5.36 -15.82
C ILE A 35 -29.66 -3.88 -15.57
N THR A 36 -30.06 -3.56 -14.35
CA THR A 36 -30.42 -2.21 -13.91
C THR A 36 -29.24 -1.44 -13.31
N ARG A 37 -28.25 -2.16 -12.76
CA ARG A 37 -26.99 -1.59 -12.22
C ARG A 37 -25.95 -1.40 -13.31
N VAL A 38 -26.24 -0.44 -14.19
CA VAL A 38 -25.41 -0.14 -15.36
C VAL A 38 -24.05 0.50 -15.03
N PRO A 39 -23.91 1.41 -14.05
CA PRO A 39 -22.60 1.99 -13.73
C PRO A 39 -21.53 0.92 -13.44
N GLU A 40 -21.88 -0.09 -12.67
CA GLU A 40 -21.01 -1.22 -12.35
C GLU A 40 -20.70 -2.06 -13.59
N LEU A 41 -21.70 -2.36 -14.42
CA LEU A 41 -21.49 -3.09 -15.68
C LEU A 41 -20.57 -2.32 -16.65
N LEU A 42 -20.71 -1.00 -16.75
CA LEU A 42 -19.82 -0.15 -17.55
C LEU A 42 -18.39 -0.19 -17.05
N GLU A 43 -18.20 -0.12 -15.72
CA GLU A 43 -16.88 -0.31 -15.12
C GLU A 43 -16.31 -1.70 -15.44
N PHE A 44 -17.11 -2.76 -15.44
CA PHE A 44 -16.66 -4.10 -15.82
C PHE A 44 -16.10 -4.14 -17.26
N PHE A 45 -16.78 -3.49 -18.19
CA PHE A 45 -16.30 -3.37 -19.58
C PHE A 45 -15.04 -2.50 -19.70
N GLY A 46 -14.72 -1.69 -18.70
CA GLY A 46 -13.59 -0.76 -18.70
C GLY A 46 -13.96 0.65 -19.16
N TYR A 47 -15.25 0.97 -19.19
CA TYR A 47 -15.75 2.34 -19.38
C TYR A 47 -15.86 3.06 -18.03
N GLY A 48 -15.98 4.39 -18.06
CA GLY A 48 -16.28 5.15 -16.84
C GLY A 48 -17.70 4.87 -16.34
N ALA A 49 -17.87 4.69 -15.03
CA ALA A 49 -19.16 4.40 -14.38
C ALA A 49 -20.27 5.40 -14.73
N ASN A 50 -19.88 6.66 -14.96
CA ASN A 50 -20.79 7.77 -15.28
C ASN A 50 -20.91 8.05 -16.79
N LEU A 51 -20.60 7.07 -17.66
CA LEU A 51 -20.74 7.25 -19.11
C LEU A 51 -22.22 7.54 -19.45
N PRO A 52 -22.53 8.66 -20.14
CA PRO A 52 -23.90 9.00 -20.52
C PRO A 52 -24.56 7.95 -21.41
N ALA A 53 -25.88 7.74 -21.22
CA ALA A 53 -26.64 6.66 -21.87
C ALA A 53 -26.70 6.73 -23.41
N ASP A 54 -26.60 7.93 -23.98
CA ASP A 54 -26.52 8.14 -25.42
C ASP A 54 -25.24 7.53 -26.03
N ARG A 55 -24.16 7.43 -25.24
CA ARG A 55 -22.87 6.86 -25.65
C ARG A 55 -22.74 5.36 -25.42
N TRP A 56 -23.73 4.71 -24.80
CA TRP A 56 -23.69 3.26 -24.62
C TRP A 56 -23.74 2.54 -25.97
N THR A 57 -23.03 1.41 -26.03
CA THR A 57 -23.00 0.52 -27.20
C THR A 57 -23.23 -0.91 -26.75
N ASP A 58 -23.73 -1.75 -27.65
CA ASP A 58 -23.82 -3.19 -27.38
C ASP A 58 -22.40 -3.76 -27.17
N VAL A 59 -22.26 -4.68 -26.24
CA VAL A 59 -20.99 -5.32 -25.89
C VAL A 59 -21.14 -6.83 -26.04
N THR A 60 -20.21 -7.47 -26.74
CA THR A 60 -20.14 -8.93 -26.84
C THR A 60 -18.84 -9.41 -26.19
N LEU A 61 -18.94 -10.34 -25.26
CA LEU A 61 -17.80 -10.95 -24.58
C LEU A 61 -17.71 -12.42 -24.98
N ASP A 62 -16.56 -12.85 -25.51
CA ASP A 62 -16.32 -14.26 -25.79
C ASP A 62 -15.79 -14.95 -24.53
N ALA A 63 -16.70 -15.53 -23.74
CA ALA A 63 -16.37 -16.11 -22.44
C ALA A 63 -16.15 -17.63 -22.53
N ARG A 64 -15.09 -18.11 -21.88
CA ARG A 64 -14.80 -19.54 -21.70
C ARG A 64 -15.56 -20.10 -20.50
N VAL A 65 -15.84 -21.40 -20.51
CA VAL A 65 -16.61 -22.06 -19.46
C VAL A 65 -15.70 -22.54 -18.33
N ILE A 66 -16.04 -22.21 -17.08
CA ILE A 66 -15.38 -22.77 -15.89
C ILE A 66 -15.72 -24.26 -15.78
N GLY A 67 -14.71 -25.10 -15.59
CA GLY A 67 -14.79 -26.56 -15.62
C GLY A 67 -14.51 -27.18 -16.99
N ASN A 68 -14.50 -26.39 -18.08
CA ASN A 68 -14.05 -26.81 -19.40
C ASN A 68 -13.58 -25.60 -20.24
N SER A 69 -12.32 -25.22 -20.04
CA SER A 69 -11.74 -24.02 -20.65
C SER A 69 -11.62 -24.05 -22.18
N ASN A 70 -11.81 -25.22 -22.81
CA ASN A 70 -11.88 -25.36 -24.28
C ASN A 70 -13.23 -24.99 -24.86
N LEU A 71 -14.28 -24.93 -24.04
CA LEU A 71 -15.62 -24.53 -24.45
C LEU A 71 -15.79 -23.02 -24.28
N GLN A 72 -16.16 -22.34 -25.36
CA GLN A 72 -16.29 -20.88 -25.42
C GLN A 72 -17.56 -20.49 -26.18
N ALA A 73 -18.27 -19.48 -25.72
CA ALA A 73 -19.42 -18.90 -26.42
C ALA A 73 -19.54 -17.39 -26.15
N PRO A 74 -20.19 -16.63 -27.05
CA PRO A 74 -20.40 -15.20 -26.84
C PRO A 74 -21.51 -14.92 -25.83
N ILE A 75 -21.33 -13.89 -25.00
CA ILE A 75 -22.35 -13.27 -24.16
C ILE A 75 -22.63 -11.88 -24.73
N GLN A 76 -23.86 -11.65 -25.20
CA GLN A 76 -24.26 -10.38 -25.82
C GLN A 76 -25.05 -9.53 -24.82
N PHE A 77 -24.49 -8.36 -24.47
CA PHE A 77 -25.10 -7.32 -23.66
C PHE A 77 -25.64 -6.24 -24.59
N LYS A 78 -26.97 -6.14 -24.69
CA LYS A 78 -27.65 -5.13 -25.52
C LYS A 78 -28.05 -3.93 -24.67
N CYS A 79 -27.74 -2.73 -25.15
CA CYS A 79 -28.05 -1.50 -24.42
C CYS A 79 -29.45 -0.98 -24.75
N HIS A 80 -30.23 -0.63 -23.72
CA HIS A 80 -31.55 -0.01 -23.84
C HIS A 80 -31.51 1.42 -23.34
N LYS A 81 -30.97 2.32 -24.18
CA LYS A 81 -30.67 3.73 -23.84
C LYS A 81 -31.85 4.50 -23.23
N ARG A 82 -33.08 4.21 -23.67
CA ARG A 82 -34.30 4.87 -23.17
C ARG A 82 -34.70 4.43 -21.76
N HIS A 83 -34.41 3.19 -21.42
CA HIS A 83 -34.75 2.59 -20.13
C HIS A 83 -33.60 2.67 -19.13
N GLY A 84 -32.39 3.02 -19.60
CA GLY A 84 -31.20 3.12 -18.75
C GLY A 84 -30.70 1.75 -18.28
N THR A 85 -30.93 0.71 -19.08
CA THR A 85 -30.62 -0.69 -18.72
C THR A 85 -29.84 -1.41 -19.81
N PHE A 86 -29.25 -2.55 -19.44
CA PHE A 86 -28.69 -3.53 -20.38
C PHE A 86 -29.51 -4.82 -20.32
N GLU A 87 -29.44 -5.62 -21.37
CA GLU A 87 -30.16 -6.88 -21.47
C GLU A 87 -29.25 -7.98 -22.00
N VAL A 88 -29.35 -9.17 -21.41
CA VAL A 88 -28.71 -10.39 -21.93
C VAL A 88 -29.79 -11.30 -22.49
N ALA A 89 -29.73 -11.55 -23.80
CA ALA A 89 -30.77 -12.28 -24.52
C ALA A 89 -30.46 -13.77 -24.72
N ASN A 90 -31.48 -14.55 -25.13
CA ASN A 90 -31.37 -15.96 -25.54
C ASN A 90 -30.92 -16.93 -24.43
N GLN A 91 -31.42 -16.76 -23.21
CA GLN A 91 -31.02 -17.57 -22.06
C GLN A 91 -32.02 -18.67 -21.68
N ASN A 92 -33.11 -18.84 -22.45
CA ASN A 92 -34.07 -19.91 -22.18
C ASN A 92 -33.53 -21.28 -22.64
N ARG A 93 -33.42 -22.23 -21.70
CA ARG A 93 -32.84 -23.58 -21.94
C ARG A 93 -33.74 -24.51 -22.76
N ASN A 94 -35.05 -24.29 -22.73
CA ASN A 94 -36.05 -25.16 -23.35
C ASN A 94 -36.50 -24.68 -24.74
N ASP A 95 -35.85 -23.66 -25.31
CA ASP A 95 -36.10 -23.19 -26.68
C ASP A 95 -34.84 -23.44 -27.53
N ASP A 96 -34.93 -24.42 -28.43
CA ASP A 96 -33.83 -24.87 -29.29
C ASP A 96 -33.27 -23.79 -30.23
N ARG A 97 -33.97 -22.64 -30.37
CA ARG A 97 -33.51 -21.50 -31.15
C ARG A 97 -32.57 -20.57 -30.36
N ASN A 98 -32.52 -20.73 -29.04
CA ASN A 98 -31.68 -19.93 -28.17
C ASN A 98 -30.32 -20.59 -27.97
N MET A 99 -29.27 -19.79 -28.02
CA MET A 99 -27.92 -20.25 -27.69
C MET A 99 -27.59 -19.75 -26.29
N ARG A 100 -28.13 -20.44 -25.27
CA ARG A 100 -27.80 -20.18 -23.87
C ARG A 100 -26.30 -20.41 -23.67
N HIS A 101 -25.66 -19.55 -22.88
CA HIS A 101 -24.23 -19.72 -22.64
C HIS A 101 -23.97 -21.06 -21.92
N PRO A 102 -23.06 -21.93 -22.38
CA PRO A 102 -22.87 -23.26 -21.78
C PRO A 102 -22.46 -23.23 -20.30
N GLY A 103 -21.74 -22.19 -19.88
CA GLY A 103 -21.38 -21.99 -18.45
C GLY A 103 -22.56 -21.69 -17.52
N TRP A 104 -23.77 -21.51 -18.06
CA TRP A 104 -25.01 -21.31 -17.30
C TRP A 104 -25.98 -22.48 -17.50
N THR A 105 -25.49 -23.69 -17.83
CA THR A 105 -26.31 -24.90 -17.98
C THR A 105 -26.03 -25.92 -16.86
N PRO A 106 -26.89 -26.93 -16.68
CA PRO A 106 -26.71 -27.95 -15.62
C PRO A 106 -25.39 -28.72 -15.68
N ASP A 107 -24.75 -28.78 -16.85
CA ASP A 107 -23.47 -29.45 -17.04
C ASP A 107 -22.32 -28.70 -16.35
N PHE A 108 -22.47 -27.40 -16.11
CA PHE A 108 -21.42 -26.51 -15.61
C PHE A 108 -21.88 -25.63 -14.43
N GLY A 109 -22.55 -26.24 -13.45
CA GLY A 109 -22.82 -25.63 -12.14
C GLY A 109 -24.22 -25.03 -11.95
N TRP A 110 -25.06 -25.00 -12.99
CA TRP A 110 -26.48 -24.70 -12.80
C TRP A 110 -27.17 -25.85 -12.04
N PRO A 111 -28.17 -25.58 -11.17
CA PRO A 111 -28.89 -26.63 -10.46
C PRO A 111 -29.51 -27.69 -11.39
N LYS A 112 -29.13 -28.98 -11.19
CA LYS A 112 -29.53 -30.09 -12.08
C LYS A 112 -31.00 -30.52 -11.96
N ASN A 113 -31.61 -30.32 -10.79
CA ASN A 113 -32.94 -30.86 -10.45
C ASN A 113 -34.00 -29.76 -10.24
N THR A 114 -33.86 -28.61 -10.89
CA THR A 114 -34.90 -27.58 -10.82
C THR A 114 -36.09 -27.95 -11.69
N GLU A 115 -37.28 -28.03 -11.08
CA GLU A 115 -38.54 -28.15 -11.79
C GLU A 115 -38.74 -27.00 -12.78
N VAL A 116 -39.50 -27.24 -13.86
CA VAL A 116 -39.82 -26.20 -14.83
C VAL A 116 -40.94 -25.33 -14.29
N PRO A 117 -40.72 -24.02 -14.05
CA PRO A 117 -41.72 -23.17 -13.43
C PRO A 117 -42.90 -22.91 -14.37
N SER A 118 -44.12 -23.09 -13.84
CA SER A 118 -45.37 -22.80 -14.54
C SER A 118 -45.77 -21.31 -14.48
N SER A 119 -45.28 -20.58 -13.47
CA SER A 119 -45.52 -19.15 -13.24
C SER A 119 -44.34 -18.49 -12.50
N VAL A 120 -44.36 -17.17 -12.34
CA VAL A 120 -43.34 -16.44 -11.55
C VAL A 120 -43.41 -16.80 -10.07
N ASP A 121 -44.60 -17.04 -9.52
CA ASP A 121 -44.77 -17.50 -8.13
C ASP A 121 -44.17 -18.91 -7.92
N ASP A 122 -44.24 -19.74 -8.96
CA ASP A 122 -43.63 -21.07 -8.98
C ASP A 122 -42.09 -20.98 -9.01
N ALA A 123 -41.56 -20.10 -9.88
CA ALA A 123 -40.14 -19.79 -9.93
C ALA A 123 -39.62 -19.28 -8.57
N LYS A 124 -40.38 -18.42 -7.89
CA LYS A 124 -40.03 -17.92 -6.55
C LYS A 124 -39.90 -19.06 -5.54
N ARG A 125 -40.87 -19.98 -5.48
CA ARG A 125 -40.80 -21.16 -4.58
C ARG A 125 -39.58 -22.03 -4.88
N ILE A 126 -39.27 -22.26 -6.15
CA ILE A 126 -38.10 -23.05 -6.56
C ILE A 126 -36.81 -22.37 -6.10
N LEU A 127 -36.66 -21.06 -6.34
CA LEU A 127 -35.49 -20.30 -5.91
C LEU A 127 -35.32 -20.27 -4.38
N GLU A 128 -36.42 -20.21 -3.61
CA GLU A 128 -36.39 -20.28 -2.14
C GLU A 128 -35.80 -21.61 -1.63
N VAL A 129 -36.09 -22.72 -2.33
CA VAL A 129 -35.55 -24.07 -2.03
C VAL A 129 -34.09 -24.18 -2.45
N VAL A 130 -33.75 -23.68 -3.64
CA VAL A 130 -32.36 -23.67 -4.15
C VAL A 130 -31.47 -22.74 -3.32
N GLY A 131 -32.06 -21.70 -2.72
CA GLY A 131 -31.35 -20.66 -1.98
C GLY A 131 -30.83 -19.52 -2.83
N GLY A 132 -31.37 -19.33 -4.05
CA GLY A 132 -30.89 -18.33 -5.02
C GLY A 132 -29.85 -18.89 -6.00
N ILE A 133 -29.77 -18.28 -7.19
CA ILE A 133 -28.81 -18.63 -8.24
C ILE A 133 -28.08 -17.36 -8.66
N HIS A 134 -26.76 -17.45 -8.76
CA HIS A 134 -25.88 -16.34 -9.10
C HIS A 134 -25.03 -16.73 -10.30
N ILE A 135 -25.08 -15.92 -11.36
CA ILE A 135 -24.18 -16.04 -12.51
C ILE A 135 -23.06 -15.02 -12.39
N TYR A 136 -21.87 -15.37 -12.87
CA TYR A 136 -20.74 -14.45 -12.83
C TYR A 136 -19.82 -14.60 -14.04
N VAL A 137 -19.21 -13.47 -14.44
CA VAL A 137 -18.22 -13.38 -15.51
C VAL A 137 -16.93 -12.82 -14.92
N VAL A 138 -15.88 -13.61 -14.98
CA VAL A 138 -14.53 -13.29 -14.54
C VAL A 138 -13.77 -12.67 -15.71
N ARG A 139 -13.15 -11.51 -15.51
CA ARG A 139 -12.15 -10.94 -16.40
C ARG A 139 -10.77 -11.14 -15.77
N THR A 140 -9.87 -11.83 -16.46
CA THR A 140 -8.48 -11.96 -16.01
C THR A 140 -7.65 -10.72 -16.32
N GLN A 141 -6.49 -10.58 -15.69
CA GLN A 141 -5.53 -9.51 -15.98
C GLN A 141 -5.06 -9.51 -17.45
N ASP A 142 -5.00 -10.70 -18.06
CA ASP A 142 -4.64 -10.87 -19.48
C ASP A 142 -5.81 -10.54 -20.43
N GLY A 143 -6.94 -10.05 -19.90
CA GLY A 143 -8.12 -9.66 -20.68
C GLY A 143 -8.97 -10.84 -21.17
N VAL A 144 -8.78 -12.04 -20.62
CA VAL A 144 -9.57 -13.23 -20.97
C VAL A 144 -10.81 -13.32 -20.10
N PHE A 145 -11.95 -13.69 -20.70
CA PHE A 145 -13.21 -13.83 -20.00
C PHE A 145 -13.54 -15.30 -19.70
N PHE A 146 -14.00 -15.55 -18.49
CA PHE A 146 -14.54 -16.84 -18.07
C PHE A 146 -15.90 -16.66 -17.41
N THR A 147 -16.75 -17.67 -17.45
CA THR A 147 -18.09 -17.58 -16.87
C THR A 147 -18.45 -18.86 -16.14
N GLY A 148 -19.23 -18.70 -15.07
CA GLY A 148 -19.69 -19.78 -14.22
C GLY A 148 -20.99 -19.41 -13.52
N THR A 149 -21.50 -20.39 -12.77
CA THR A 149 -22.71 -20.27 -11.95
C THR A 149 -22.41 -20.79 -10.55
N THR A 150 -23.06 -20.22 -9.54
CA THR A 150 -23.14 -20.78 -8.19
C THR A 150 -24.54 -20.56 -7.62
N TYR A 151 -24.91 -21.25 -6.54
CA TYR A 151 -26.25 -21.20 -5.96
C TYR A 151 -26.21 -21.48 -4.46
N GLY A 152 -27.32 -21.24 -3.77
CA GLY A 152 -27.44 -21.38 -2.32
C GLY A 152 -27.35 -20.05 -1.58
N ARG A 153 -27.56 -20.09 -0.25
CA ARG A 153 -27.72 -18.89 0.59
C ARG A 153 -26.40 -18.33 1.15
N HIS A 154 -25.31 -19.06 0.98
CA HIS A 154 -24.02 -18.74 1.58
C HIS A 154 -22.89 -18.96 0.60
N LEU A 155 -21.86 -18.13 0.73
CA LEU A 155 -20.58 -18.30 0.05
C LEU A 155 -20.00 -19.70 0.38
N PRO A 156 -19.51 -20.48 -0.60
CA PRO A 156 -18.89 -21.77 -0.33
C PRO A 156 -17.71 -21.62 0.63
N VAL A 157 -17.55 -22.57 1.57
CA VAL A 157 -16.59 -22.54 2.70
C VAL A 157 -15.11 -22.33 2.30
N ASN A 158 -14.76 -22.46 1.01
CA ASN A 158 -13.39 -22.34 0.52
C ASN A 158 -13.25 -21.26 -0.56
N TRP A 159 -14.26 -20.41 -0.72
CA TRP A 159 -14.18 -19.28 -1.62
C TRP A 159 -13.66 -18.05 -0.86
N PRO A 160 -12.81 -17.24 -1.51
CA PRO A 160 -12.40 -15.91 -1.05
C PRO A 160 -13.55 -15.10 -0.44
N ASP A 161 -13.35 -14.52 0.75
CA ASP A 161 -14.33 -13.65 1.41
C ASP A 161 -14.62 -12.38 0.56
N ALA A 162 -13.67 -11.98 -0.29
CA ALA A 162 -13.88 -10.95 -1.30
C ALA A 162 -15.04 -11.23 -2.26
N LEU A 163 -15.48 -12.50 -2.37
CA LEU A 163 -16.61 -12.92 -3.21
C LEU A 163 -17.96 -12.87 -2.49
N ARG A 164 -18.02 -12.52 -1.20
CA ARG A 164 -19.30 -12.36 -0.47
C ARG A 164 -20.32 -11.44 -1.14
N PRO A 165 -19.95 -10.34 -1.81
CA PRO A 165 -20.92 -9.51 -2.54
C PRO A 165 -21.74 -10.28 -3.57
N LEU A 166 -21.26 -11.43 -4.05
CA LEU A 166 -21.99 -12.31 -4.96
C LEU A 166 -23.26 -12.93 -4.33
N TYR A 167 -23.33 -12.99 -2.99
CA TYR A 167 -24.46 -13.55 -2.23
C TYR A 167 -25.19 -12.50 -1.38
N ASP A 168 -24.44 -11.57 -0.78
CA ASP A 168 -25.02 -10.52 0.08
C ASP A 168 -25.46 -9.28 -0.72
N GLY A 169 -25.02 -9.17 -1.98
CA GLY A 169 -25.39 -8.08 -2.85
C GLY A 169 -26.82 -8.21 -3.38
N VAL A 170 -27.40 -7.09 -3.79
CA VAL A 170 -28.77 -7.05 -4.36
C VAL A 170 -28.72 -6.93 -5.87
N GLY A 171 -29.30 -7.90 -6.58
CA GLY A 171 -29.53 -7.86 -8.04
C GLY A 171 -28.28 -8.11 -8.88
N SER A 172 -27.34 -7.16 -8.94
CA SER A 172 -26.07 -7.35 -9.68
C SER A 172 -24.98 -6.43 -9.17
N GLY A 173 -23.74 -6.65 -9.62
CA GLY A 173 -22.63 -5.80 -9.25
C GLY A 173 -21.30 -6.20 -9.88
N VAL A 174 -20.26 -5.47 -9.48
CA VAL A 174 -18.88 -5.78 -9.84
C VAL A 174 -18.04 -5.89 -8.59
N ILE A 175 -17.32 -7.00 -8.50
CA ILE A 175 -16.27 -7.23 -7.51
C ILE A 175 -14.95 -6.82 -8.16
N LYS A 176 -14.35 -5.74 -7.63
CA LYS A 176 -12.99 -5.33 -8.00
C LYS A 176 -12.01 -6.15 -7.18
N VAL A 177 -11.13 -6.87 -7.85
CA VAL A 177 -10.08 -7.67 -7.20
C VAL A 177 -8.84 -6.79 -7.09
N GLY A 178 -8.22 -6.70 -5.90
CA GLY A 178 -7.11 -5.82 -5.65
C GLY A 178 -5.92 -6.13 -6.57
N THR A 179 -5.42 -5.12 -7.27
CA THR A 179 -4.19 -5.19 -8.08
C THR A 179 -2.94 -4.77 -7.30
N GLY A 180 -3.03 -4.63 -5.98
CA GLY A 180 -1.94 -4.19 -5.10
C GLY A 180 -0.79 -5.20 -5.06
N SER A 181 -0.05 -5.32 -6.15
CA SER A 181 1.15 -6.14 -6.16
C SER A 181 2.21 -5.44 -5.33
N VAL A 182 2.69 -6.12 -4.29
CA VAL A 182 3.93 -5.80 -3.57
C VAL A 182 5.10 -5.55 -4.56
N ALA A 183 5.02 -6.07 -5.79
CA ALA A 183 5.96 -5.79 -6.88
C ALA A 183 6.11 -4.29 -7.23
N GLN A 184 5.10 -3.46 -6.97
CA GLN A 184 5.15 -2.01 -7.23
C GLN A 184 5.77 -1.20 -6.08
N LEU A 185 5.94 -1.81 -4.91
CA LEU A 185 6.60 -1.17 -3.78
C LEU A 185 8.12 -1.15 -4.00
N THR A 186 8.78 -0.09 -3.54
CA THR A 186 10.25 -0.10 -3.44
C THR A 186 10.70 -1.24 -2.51
N PRO A 187 11.95 -1.73 -2.65
CA PRO A 187 12.49 -2.75 -1.76
C PRO A 187 12.33 -2.39 -0.27
N LEU A 188 12.55 -1.12 0.09
CA LEU A 188 12.37 -0.64 1.46
C LEU A 188 10.89 -0.68 1.89
N ALA A 189 9.96 -0.21 1.06
CA ALA A 189 8.53 -0.25 1.38
C ALA A 189 8.02 -1.69 1.58
N ARG A 190 8.52 -2.64 0.79
CA ARG A 190 8.23 -4.07 0.97
C ARG A 190 8.77 -4.61 2.29
N LYS A 191 10.03 -4.31 2.63
CA LYS A 191 10.63 -4.70 3.92
C LYS A 191 9.81 -4.16 5.10
N ILE A 192 9.39 -2.89 5.01
CA ILE A 192 8.52 -2.26 6.02
C ILE A 192 7.21 -3.03 6.18
N LEU A 193 6.52 -3.31 5.07
CA LEU A 193 5.25 -4.01 5.13
C LEU A 193 5.43 -5.40 5.76
N MET A 194 6.43 -6.17 5.33
CA MET A 194 6.69 -7.52 5.84
C MET A 194 7.05 -7.54 7.34
N ALA A 195 7.75 -6.52 7.86
CA ALA A 195 8.11 -6.47 9.28
C ALA A 195 6.90 -6.43 10.23
N PHE A 196 5.71 -6.02 9.74
CA PHE A 196 4.47 -6.08 10.53
C PHE A 196 3.95 -7.51 10.77
N GLN A 197 4.49 -8.52 10.07
CA GLN A 197 4.23 -9.93 10.39
C GLN A 197 4.81 -10.31 11.75
N ASP A 198 5.95 -9.72 12.12
CA ASP A 198 6.69 -10.06 13.34
C ASP A 198 6.35 -9.12 14.50
N ARG A 199 6.25 -7.81 14.24
CA ARG A 199 5.98 -6.81 15.28
C ARG A 199 5.01 -5.73 14.82
N LYS A 200 4.14 -5.29 15.74
CA LYS A 200 3.19 -4.20 15.52
C LYS A 200 3.83 -2.80 15.54
N SER A 201 5.10 -2.67 15.91
CA SER A 201 5.84 -1.40 15.92
C SER A 201 7.12 -1.55 15.10
N VAL A 202 7.27 -0.77 14.03
CA VAL A 202 8.40 -0.82 13.10
C VAL A 202 9.09 0.55 13.07
N LEU A 203 10.43 0.56 13.11
CA LEU A 203 11.26 1.75 13.05
C LEU A 203 12.17 1.70 11.83
N VAL A 204 12.01 2.63 10.90
CA VAL A 204 12.87 2.81 9.73
C VAL A 204 13.98 3.79 10.09
N TYR A 205 15.20 3.28 10.19
CA TYR A 205 16.36 4.01 10.67
C TYR A 205 17.40 4.14 9.56
N GLY A 206 18.04 5.31 9.42
CA GLY A 206 19.21 5.44 8.55
C GLY A 206 19.53 6.87 8.13
N PRO A 207 20.57 7.05 7.29
CA PRO A 207 21.01 8.36 6.83
C PRO A 207 19.96 9.08 5.95
N PRO A 208 20.08 10.41 5.77
CA PRO A 208 19.22 11.15 4.86
C PRO A 208 19.43 10.73 3.40
N GLY A 209 18.38 10.87 2.58
CA GLY A 209 18.45 10.56 1.15
C GLY A 209 18.35 9.08 0.78
N THR A 210 17.94 8.20 1.69
CA THR A 210 17.75 6.75 1.42
C THR A 210 16.30 6.36 1.12
N GLY A 211 15.40 7.35 1.01
CA GLY A 211 14.01 7.11 0.60
C GLY A 211 13.06 6.67 1.72
N LYS A 212 13.44 6.80 3.00
CA LYS A 212 12.57 6.43 4.14
C LYS A 212 11.17 7.08 4.08
N PRO A 213 11.02 8.43 3.97
CA PRO A 213 9.70 9.05 3.94
C PRO A 213 8.86 8.61 2.73
N HIS A 214 9.52 8.41 1.58
CA HIS A 214 8.86 7.92 0.37
C HIS A 214 8.37 6.47 0.53
N ALA A 215 9.20 5.58 1.08
CA ALA A 215 8.82 4.19 1.33
C ALA A 215 7.66 4.09 2.34
N VAL A 216 7.71 4.87 3.43
CA VAL A 216 6.62 4.97 4.41
C VAL A 216 5.34 5.51 3.75
N ALA A 217 5.45 6.55 2.92
CA ALA A 217 4.31 7.08 2.18
C ALA A 217 3.73 6.04 1.20
N GLN A 218 4.55 5.21 0.55
CA GLN A 218 4.06 4.13 -0.31
C GLN A 218 3.29 3.06 0.47
N VAL A 219 3.82 2.62 1.62
CA VAL A 219 3.13 1.68 2.51
C VAL A 219 1.81 2.26 2.95
N ARG A 220 1.81 3.51 3.44
CA ARG A 220 0.58 4.21 3.84
C ARG A 220 -0.40 4.31 2.67
N GLN A 221 0.01 4.81 1.50
CA GLN A 221 -0.86 4.93 0.33
C GLN A 221 -1.44 3.60 -0.14
N MET A 222 -0.67 2.51 -0.02
CA MET A 222 -1.15 1.16 -0.31
C MET A 222 -2.25 0.72 0.66
N LEU A 223 -2.20 1.19 1.91
CA LEU A 223 -3.19 0.88 2.95
C LEU A 223 -4.37 1.88 2.96
N ASP A 224 -4.14 3.14 2.58
CA ASP A 224 -5.08 4.28 2.56
C ASP A 224 -5.98 4.33 1.33
N LYS A 225 -5.41 4.12 0.13
CA LYS A 225 -6.23 3.89 -1.06
C LYS A 225 -7.07 2.73 -0.65
N GLU A 226 -8.40 2.91 -0.60
CA GLU A 226 -9.36 1.87 -0.27
C GLU A 226 -8.74 0.57 -0.69
N TRP A 227 -8.21 -0.16 0.28
CA TRP A 227 -8.13 -1.58 0.14
C TRP A 227 -9.61 -1.95 0.19
N SER A 228 -10.30 -1.72 -0.93
CA SER A 228 -11.38 -2.56 -1.37
C SER A 228 -10.70 -3.90 -1.43
N GLY A 229 -10.74 -4.60 -0.29
CA GLY A 229 -10.20 -5.92 -0.07
C GLY A 229 -10.89 -6.90 -0.98
N GLY A 230 -10.70 -6.75 -2.28
CA GLY A 230 -10.50 -7.89 -3.12
C GLY A 230 -9.16 -8.46 -2.70
N GLU A 231 -9.19 -9.38 -1.73
CA GLU A 231 -8.33 -10.56 -1.74
C GLU A 231 -7.89 -10.83 -3.17
N SER A 232 -6.59 -10.91 -3.49
CA SER A 232 -6.24 -11.30 -4.85
C SER A 232 -6.85 -12.67 -5.07
N ILE A 233 -7.59 -12.81 -6.16
CA ILE A 233 -8.23 -14.08 -6.47
C ILE A 233 -7.33 -14.74 -7.49
N GLU A 234 -6.67 -15.81 -7.06
CA GLU A 234 -6.18 -16.81 -7.96
C GLU A 234 -7.38 -17.58 -8.52
N PHE A 235 -7.33 -17.79 -9.83
CA PHE A 235 -8.42 -18.37 -10.58
C PHE A 235 -7.89 -19.53 -11.43
N ASP A 236 -8.39 -20.73 -11.15
CA ASP A 236 -8.12 -21.94 -11.93
C ASP A 236 -9.41 -22.35 -12.66
N PRO A 237 -9.53 -22.04 -13.97
CA PRO A 237 -10.74 -22.32 -14.74
C PRO A 237 -11.01 -23.82 -14.93
N ASN A 238 -10.08 -24.72 -14.61
CA ASN A 238 -10.27 -26.15 -14.75
C ASN A 238 -10.86 -26.80 -13.48
N ARG A 239 -11.01 -26.05 -12.38
CA ARG A 239 -11.62 -26.54 -11.13
C ARG A 239 -13.07 -26.08 -11.02
N THR A 240 -14.01 -26.99 -11.22
CA THR A 240 -15.45 -26.66 -11.19
C THR A 240 -15.97 -26.30 -9.79
N GLU A 241 -15.53 -27.01 -8.74
CA GLU A 241 -16.04 -26.82 -7.37
C GLU A 241 -15.31 -25.70 -6.60
N ARG A 242 -14.05 -25.44 -6.94
CA ARG A 242 -13.19 -24.43 -6.29
C ARG A 242 -12.37 -23.66 -7.33
N PRO A 243 -13.02 -22.86 -8.20
CA PRO A 243 -12.31 -22.11 -9.23
C PRO A 243 -11.52 -20.94 -8.67
N PHE A 244 -11.84 -20.48 -7.46
CA PHE A 244 -11.22 -19.32 -6.81
C PHE A 244 -10.44 -19.72 -5.57
N THR A 245 -9.22 -19.20 -5.44
CA THR A 245 -8.37 -19.29 -4.25
C THR A 245 -7.84 -17.92 -3.90
N SER A 246 -7.53 -17.70 -2.63
CA SER A 246 -6.77 -16.52 -2.20
C SER A 246 -5.39 -16.56 -2.87
N GLY A 247 -4.95 -15.43 -3.45
CA GLY A 247 -3.71 -15.29 -4.22
C GLY A 247 -2.67 -14.39 -3.56
N PHE A 248 -2.89 -14.01 -2.31
CA PHE A 248 -1.94 -13.27 -1.48
C PHE A 248 -1.74 -14.09 -0.21
N GLU A 249 -0.48 -14.38 0.12
CA GLU A 249 -0.09 -14.39 1.54
C GLU A 249 -0.51 -13.02 2.10
N GLU A 250 -1.42 -13.04 3.06
CA GLU A 250 -2.18 -11.91 3.59
C GLU A 250 -1.30 -10.68 3.88
N SER A 251 -1.81 -9.47 3.63
CA SER A 251 -1.18 -8.27 4.23
C SER A 251 -1.08 -8.53 5.74
N PRO A 252 0.04 -8.21 6.39
CA PRO A 252 0.17 -8.39 7.83
C PRO A 252 -0.83 -7.57 8.66
N LEU A 253 -1.49 -6.60 8.02
CA LEU A 253 -2.49 -5.72 8.61
C LEU A 253 -3.87 -6.14 8.12
N ALA A 254 -4.78 -6.45 9.03
CA ALA A 254 -6.15 -6.82 8.70
C ALA A 254 -6.93 -5.59 8.15
N PRO A 255 -7.59 -5.68 6.98
CA PRO A 255 -8.40 -4.59 6.44
C PRO A 255 -9.77 -4.47 7.14
N PRO A 256 -10.39 -3.27 7.17
CA PRO A 256 -9.88 -1.99 6.67
C PRO A 256 -8.77 -1.46 7.58
N VAL A 257 -7.84 -0.67 7.02
CA VAL A 257 -6.75 -0.07 7.79
C VAL A 257 -7.00 1.42 7.94
N LEU A 258 -7.23 1.88 9.18
CA LEU A 258 -7.22 3.31 9.50
C LEU A 258 -5.79 3.80 9.52
N THR A 259 -5.48 4.94 8.91
CA THR A 259 -4.15 5.52 9.03
C THR A 259 -4.18 6.94 9.54
N ASP A 260 -3.14 7.31 10.30
CA ASP A 260 -2.84 8.70 10.63
C ASP A 260 -1.34 8.95 10.51
N TRP A 261 -0.95 10.21 10.32
CA TRP A 261 0.45 10.63 10.19
C TRP A 261 0.73 11.82 11.08
N VAL A 262 1.81 11.70 11.85
CA VAL A 262 2.35 12.79 12.67
C VAL A 262 3.86 12.90 12.45
N THR A 263 4.39 14.11 12.58
CA THR A 263 5.83 14.36 12.61
C THR A 263 6.20 14.94 13.97
N PHE A 264 7.17 14.34 14.67
CA PHE A 264 7.60 14.85 15.98
C PHE A 264 8.52 16.06 15.85
N HIS A 265 8.40 16.95 16.83
CA HIS A 265 9.27 18.12 17.01
C HIS A 265 9.51 18.36 18.51
N GLN A 266 10.43 19.26 18.83
CA GLN A 266 10.90 19.46 20.21
C GLN A 266 9.79 19.81 21.20
N ASP A 267 8.78 20.57 20.75
CA ASP A 267 7.62 20.97 21.56
C ASP A 267 6.46 19.96 21.56
N TYR A 268 6.57 18.85 20.82
CA TYR A 268 5.50 17.85 20.75
C TYR A 268 5.41 17.08 22.07
N GLY A 269 4.21 17.00 22.66
CA GLY A 269 4.03 16.52 24.03
C GLY A 269 2.98 15.42 24.20
N TYR A 270 2.87 14.92 25.43
CA TYR A 270 1.83 13.97 25.85
C TYR A 270 0.41 14.48 25.55
N GLU A 271 0.21 15.79 25.64
CA GLU A 271 -1.11 16.41 25.46
C GLU A 271 -1.62 16.36 24.02
N ASP A 272 -0.71 16.40 23.06
CA ASP A 272 -1.03 16.34 21.62
C ASP A 272 -1.08 14.89 21.10
N PHE A 273 -0.42 13.97 21.81
CA PHE A 273 -0.31 12.57 21.38
C PHE A 273 -1.30 11.63 22.06
N ILE A 274 -1.51 11.80 23.36
CA ILE A 274 -2.33 10.90 24.17
C ILE A 274 -3.61 11.62 24.60
N ILE A 275 -3.50 12.56 25.55
CA ILE A 275 -4.66 13.26 26.09
C ILE A 275 -4.25 14.63 26.64
N GLY A 276 -4.94 15.67 26.18
CA GLY A 276 -4.78 17.05 26.60
C GLY A 276 -6.04 17.60 27.26
N LEU A 277 -5.93 18.77 27.89
CA LEU A 277 -7.08 19.53 28.37
C LEU A 277 -7.21 20.80 27.54
N ARG A 278 -8.38 21.04 26.96
CA ARG A 278 -8.65 22.22 26.13
C ARG A 278 -9.89 22.98 26.63
N PRO A 279 -9.94 24.31 26.49
CA PRO A 279 -11.11 25.09 26.86
C PRO A 279 -12.28 24.78 25.91
N THR A 280 -13.49 24.63 26.45
CA THR A 280 -14.70 24.28 25.66
C THR A 280 -15.41 25.49 25.04
N GLY A 281 -14.79 26.67 25.05
CA GLY A 281 -15.38 27.93 24.57
C GLY A 281 -16.39 28.57 25.55
N GLU A 282 -17.01 27.79 26.43
CA GLU A 282 -17.89 28.28 27.50
C GLU A 282 -17.13 28.39 28.85
N GLY A 283 -16.51 29.55 29.10
CA GLY A 283 -15.83 29.86 30.36
C GLY A 283 -14.45 29.21 30.54
N ILE A 284 -14.04 28.96 31.80
CA ILE A 284 -12.73 28.39 32.18
C ILE A 284 -12.78 26.85 32.22
N ARG A 285 -13.89 26.23 31.83
CA ARG A 285 -14.02 24.77 31.91
C ARG A 285 -13.11 24.11 30.87
N LEU A 286 -12.19 23.29 31.36
CA LEU A 286 -11.36 22.43 30.53
C LEU A 286 -12.07 21.09 30.33
N ALA A 287 -12.01 20.57 29.11
CA ALA A 287 -12.45 19.22 28.79
C ALA A 287 -11.29 18.40 28.20
N PRO A 288 -11.29 17.08 28.42
CA PRO A 288 -10.29 16.20 27.85
C PRO A 288 -10.44 16.10 26.33
N PHE A 289 -9.31 16.14 25.63
CA PHE A 289 -9.22 16.04 24.18
C PHE A 289 -8.22 14.95 23.80
N ALA A 290 -8.64 14.02 22.94
CA ALA A 290 -7.83 12.92 22.46
C ALA A 290 -6.69 13.43 21.55
N GLY A 291 -5.46 13.07 21.92
CA GLY A 291 -4.32 13.23 21.03
C GLY A 291 -4.31 12.16 19.94
N ARG A 292 -3.38 12.28 18.99
CA ARG A 292 -3.30 11.45 17.77
C ARG A 292 -3.39 9.94 18.02
N LEU A 293 -2.66 9.41 19.01
CA LEU A 293 -2.65 7.97 19.29
C LEU A 293 -3.97 7.50 19.90
N LEU A 294 -4.49 8.24 20.89
CA LEU A 294 -5.73 7.88 21.56
C LEU A 294 -6.92 7.98 20.61
N ASP A 295 -6.95 9.05 19.81
CA ASP A 295 -7.98 9.29 18.81
C ASP A 295 -8.07 8.11 17.82
N LEU A 296 -6.94 7.71 17.24
CA LEU A 296 -6.86 6.57 16.32
C LEU A 296 -7.24 5.25 16.99
N ALA A 297 -6.84 5.02 18.24
CA ALA A 297 -7.17 3.82 18.98
C ALA A 297 -8.69 3.69 19.22
N VAL A 298 -9.34 4.80 19.60
CA VAL A 298 -10.80 4.82 19.81
C VAL A 298 -11.56 4.71 18.49
N GLN A 299 -11.06 5.30 17.40
CA GLN A 299 -11.63 5.09 16.07
C GLN A 299 -11.59 3.61 15.65
N LEU A 300 -10.46 2.93 15.89
CA LEU A 300 -10.33 1.50 15.60
C LEU A 300 -11.33 0.66 16.41
N GLU A 301 -11.49 0.97 17.70
CA GLU A 301 -12.48 0.29 18.55
C GLU A 301 -13.91 0.50 18.05
N ARG A 302 -14.28 1.76 17.70
CA ARG A 302 -15.58 2.09 17.09
C ARG A 302 -15.82 1.34 15.78
N GLN A 303 -14.78 1.09 14.99
CA GLN A 303 -14.86 0.31 13.75
C GLN A 303 -15.10 -1.18 14.00
N GLY A 304 -14.66 -1.72 15.15
CA GLY A 304 -14.90 -3.08 15.60
C GLY A 304 -14.20 -4.20 14.79
N ARG A 305 -13.46 -3.84 13.73
CA ARG A 305 -12.71 -4.78 12.87
C ARG A 305 -11.54 -4.08 12.17
N GLY A 306 -10.61 -4.85 11.63
CA GLY A 306 -9.48 -4.34 10.86
C GLY A 306 -8.33 -3.86 11.74
N SER A 307 -7.53 -2.95 11.22
CA SER A 307 -6.30 -2.46 11.88
C SER A 307 -6.20 -0.95 11.84
N ALA A 308 -5.30 -0.40 12.64
CA ALA A 308 -4.86 0.97 12.50
C ALA A 308 -3.34 1.02 12.27
N LEU A 309 -2.86 2.04 11.54
CA LEU A 309 -1.45 2.35 11.34
C LEU A 309 -1.19 3.82 11.65
N LEU A 310 -0.44 4.08 12.71
CA LEU A 310 0.07 5.40 13.02
C LEU A 310 1.48 5.57 12.47
N VAL A 311 1.65 6.50 11.54
CA VAL A 311 2.97 6.90 11.06
C VAL A 311 3.53 8.02 11.94
N ILE A 312 4.75 7.84 12.45
CA ILE A 312 5.48 8.82 13.25
C ILE A 312 6.79 9.17 12.52
N ASP A 313 6.77 10.27 11.78
CA ASP A 313 7.96 10.77 11.11
C ASP A 313 8.88 11.50 12.10
N GLU A 314 10.19 11.33 11.94
CA GLU A 314 11.22 11.98 12.76
C GLU A 314 11.05 11.75 14.27
N ILE A 315 10.81 10.48 14.67
CA ILE A 315 10.46 10.11 16.06
C ILE A 315 11.46 10.61 17.10
N ASN A 316 12.74 10.69 16.74
CA ASN A 316 13.79 11.14 17.64
C ASN A 316 13.65 12.63 18.00
N ARG A 317 13.06 13.48 17.13
CA ARG A 317 12.95 14.94 17.33
C ARG A 317 12.09 15.35 18.51
N GLY A 318 11.29 14.43 19.05
CA GLY A 318 10.53 14.61 20.29
C GLY A 318 11.14 13.83 21.46
N ASN A 319 10.83 14.24 22.70
CA ASN A 319 11.15 13.44 23.87
C ASN A 319 10.17 12.26 23.97
N VAL A 320 10.49 11.16 23.29
CA VAL A 320 9.60 10.00 23.15
C VAL A 320 9.11 9.43 24.49
N PRO A 321 9.97 9.24 25.53
CA PRO A 321 9.49 8.83 26.86
C PRO A 321 8.43 9.77 27.44
N LYS A 322 8.63 11.08 27.30
CA LYS A 322 7.68 12.10 27.80
C LYS A 322 6.39 12.13 26.98
N ILE A 323 6.48 11.94 25.66
CA ILE A 323 5.33 11.95 24.75
C ILE A 323 4.43 10.73 25.00
N LEU A 324 5.02 9.54 25.14
CA LEU A 324 4.27 8.31 25.35
C LEU A 324 3.78 8.17 26.81
N GLY A 325 4.55 8.62 27.79
CA GLY A 325 4.22 8.42 29.21
C GLY A 325 3.95 6.95 29.51
N ASP A 326 2.82 6.65 30.13
CA ASP A 326 2.41 5.27 30.48
C ASP A 326 2.14 4.38 29.25
N PHE A 327 1.87 4.97 28.08
CA PHE A 327 1.62 4.22 26.84
C PHE A 327 2.86 3.52 26.31
N MET A 328 4.03 3.86 26.85
CA MET A 328 5.24 3.08 26.70
C MET A 328 5.01 1.58 26.98
N THR A 329 4.22 1.24 28.00
CA THR A 329 3.92 -0.15 28.34
C THR A 329 3.18 -0.86 27.20
N PHE A 330 2.22 -0.19 26.57
CA PHE A 330 1.41 -0.74 25.48
C PHE A 330 2.13 -0.79 24.14
N MET A 331 3.38 -0.35 24.04
CA MET A 331 4.22 -0.67 22.87
C MET A 331 4.52 -2.18 22.80
N ASP A 332 4.47 -2.88 23.93
CA ASP A 332 4.48 -4.34 23.99
C ASP A 332 3.04 -4.87 23.86
N THR A 333 2.81 -5.71 22.86
CA THR A 333 1.48 -6.22 22.49
C THR A 333 0.90 -7.14 23.55
N ASN A 334 1.73 -7.75 24.41
CA ASN A 334 1.24 -8.66 25.46
C ASN A 334 0.39 -7.95 26.53
N TYR A 335 0.53 -6.63 26.67
CA TYR A 335 -0.24 -5.82 27.64
C TYR A 335 -1.46 -5.13 27.02
N ARG A 336 -1.73 -5.36 25.73
CA ARG A 336 -2.89 -4.83 25.00
C ARG A 336 -4.12 -5.72 25.16
N SER A 337 -5.26 -5.27 24.65
CA SER A 337 -6.44 -6.13 24.47
C SER A 337 -6.08 -7.39 23.67
N GLY A 338 -6.92 -8.42 23.74
CA GLY A 338 -6.82 -9.56 22.82
C GLY A 338 -7.17 -9.15 21.39
N LYS A 339 -6.89 -10.07 20.44
CA LYS A 339 -7.42 -9.97 19.08
C LYS A 339 -8.95 -9.99 19.11
N PRO A 340 -9.63 -9.52 18.04
CA PRO A 340 -11.09 -9.64 17.96
C PRO A 340 -11.55 -11.08 18.21
N GLY A 341 -12.39 -11.28 19.23
CA GLY A 341 -12.89 -12.60 19.64
C GLY A 341 -12.00 -13.37 20.63
N GLU A 342 -10.83 -12.84 20.98
CA GLU A 342 -9.90 -13.44 21.94
C GLU A 342 -9.82 -12.61 23.23
N THR A 343 -9.61 -13.28 24.36
CA THR A 343 -9.34 -12.60 25.63
C THR A 343 -7.85 -12.67 25.93
N ASN A 344 -7.25 -11.55 26.32
CA ASN A 344 -5.86 -11.50 26.77
C ASN A 344 -5.83 -11.30 28.30
N PRO A 345 -5.49 -12.33 29.10
CA PRO A 345 -5.46 -12.21 30.56
C PRO A 345 -4.33 -11.30 31.07
N SER A 346 -3.32 -11.03 30.25
CA SER A 346 -2.20 -10.14 30.57
C SER A 346 -2.46 -8.67 30.20
N ALA A 347 -3.64 -8.37 29.64
CA ALA A 347 -4.02 -7.00 29.27
C ALA A 347 -4.02 -6.09 30.50
N ILE A 348 -3.39 -4.93 30.38
CA ILE A 348 -3.32 -3.94 31.46
C ILE A 348 -4.29 -2.80 31.14
N PRO A 349 -5.12 -2.36 32.09
CA PRO A 349 -5.99 -1.22 31.88
C PRO A 349 -5.18 0.06 31.72
N VAL A 350 -5.58 0.89 30.77
CA VAL A 350 -4.93 2.17 30.50
C VAL A 350 -5.37 3.19 31.53
N ASN A 351 -4.40 3.90 32.10
CA ASN A 351 -4.66 5.04 32.97
C ASN A 351 -4.67 6.34 32.15
N LEU A 352 -5.78 7.08 32.18
CA LEU A 352 -5.92 8.39 31.54
C LEU A 352 -6.01 9.47 32.63
N PRO A 353 -4.87 10.02 33.11
CA PRO A 353 -4.82 10.85 34.32
C PRO A 353 -5.59 12.18 34.21
N LYS A 354 -5.92 12.61 32.98
CA LYS A 354 -6.65 13.85 32.70
C LYS A 354 -8.14 13.63 32.42
N VAL A 355 -8.62 12.40 32.61
CA VAL A 355 -10.01 12.01 32.33
C VAL A 355 -10.64 11.54 33.64
N GLN A 356 -11.75 12.16 34.01
CA GLN A 356 -12.53 11.78 35.18
C GLN A 356 -13.54 10.68 34.84
N ARG A 357 -14.00 9.96 35.88
CA ARG A 357 -15.15 9.07 35.75
C ARG A 357 -16.44 9.87 35.62
N SER A 358 -17.43 9.28 34.97
CA SER A 358 -18.76 9.88 34.84
C SER A 358 -19.32 10.24 36.22
N THR A 359 -19.93 11.43 36.30
CA THR A 359 -20.60 11.93 37.52
C THR A 359 -21.85 11.13 37.89
N THR A 360 -22.33 10.26 36.99
CA THR A 360 -23.51 9.38 37.22
C THR A 360 -23.17 8.11 38.00
N GLY A 361 -21.89 7.82 38.25
CA GLY A 361 -21.44 6.61 38.95
C GLY A 361 -21.27 5.39 38.04
N ASP A 362 -21.48 5.53 36.74
CA ASP A 362 -21.28 4.49 35.74
C ASP A 362 -19.78 4.21 35.50
N PHE A 363 -19.46 3.03 34.97
CA PHE A 363 -18.12 2.65 34.52
C PHE A 363 -17.72 3.35 33.21
N LEU A 364 -18.06 4.63 33.06
CA LEU A 364 -17.77 5.44 31.88
C LEU A 364 -16.86 6.61 32.25
N THR A 365 -16.09 7.09 31.29
CA THR A 365 -15.38 8.37 31.42
C THR A 365 -16.33 9.55 31.25
N GLU A 366 -15.89 10.75 31.64
CA GLU A 366 -16.45 11.98 31.09
C GLU A 366 -16.24 12.03 29.55
N PRO A 367 -17.00 12.87 28.81
CA PRO A 367 -16.83 13.00 27.37
C PRO A 367 -15.42 13.46 26.99
N ILE A 368 -14.75 12.68 26.17
CA ILE A 368 -13.46 12.98 25.54
C ILE A 368 -13.72 13.49 24.14
N TRP A 369 -13.23 14.68 23.82
CA TRP A 369 -13.36 15.28 22.49
C TRP A 369 -12.34 14.68 21.51
N MET A 370 -12.81 14.26 20.35
CA MET A 370 -12.03 13.63 19.28
C MET A 370 -11.52 14.68 18.29
N LEU A 371 -10.53 14.32 17.46
CA LEU A 371 -9.99 15.16 16.39
C LEU A 371 -11.03 15.48 15.31
N SER A 372 -12.01 14.60 15.12
CA SER A 372 -13.18 14.79 14.25
C SER A 372 -14.18 15.83 14.76
N GLY A 373 -14.05 16.29 16.02
CA GLY A 373 -14.91 17.30 16.64
C GLY A 373 -16.14 16.73 17.35
N ASP A 374 -16.42 15.43 17.22
CA ASP A 374 -17.37 14.73 18.09
C ASP A 374 -16.73 14.35 19.44
N SER A 375 -17.53 13.84 20.36
CA SER A 375 -17.07 13.37 21.67
C SER A 375 -17.42 11.91 21.91
N THR A 376 -16.63 11.22 22.71
CA THR A 376 -16.81 9.82 23.09
C THR A 376 -16.73 9.62 24.59
N MET A 377 -17.39 8.60 25.11
CA MET A 377 -17.16 8.11 26.48
C MET A 377 -16.58 6.70 26.37
N LEU A 378 -15.57 6.40 27.18
CA LEU A 378 -14.92 5.09 27.20
C LEU A 378 -15.41 4.28 28.40
N GLU A 379 -15.65 2.99 28.18
CA GLU A 379 -15.94 2.04 29.26
C GLU A 379 -14.65 1.72 30.04
N LEU A 380 -14.74 1.72 31.37
CA LEU A 380 -13.65 1.46 32.28
C LEU A 380 -13.79 0.08 32.92
N PRO A 381 -12.73 -0.75 32.98
CA PRO A 381 -11.38 -0.46 32.49
C PRO A 381 -11.24 -0.49 30.96
N TRP A 382 -10.66 0.56 30.40
CA TRP A 382 -10.33 0.63 28.97
C TRP A 382 -8.95 0.01 28.71
N HIS A 383 -8.80 -0.74 27.62
CA HIS A 383 -7.55 -1.43 27.26
C HIS A 383 -7.09 -0.97 25.88
N PHE A 384 -5.78 -0.85 25.69
CA PHE A 384 -5.23 -0.41 24.41
C PHE A 384 -5.45 -1.47 23.32
N PRO A 385 -5.96 -1.13 22.12
CA PRO A 385 -6.29 -2.11 21.08
C PRO A 385 -5.09 -2.88 20.53
N HIS A 386 -5.27 -4.19 20.33
CA HIS A 386 -4.22 -5.06 19.76
C HIS A 386 -3.81 -4.64 18.34
N GLU A 387 -4.78 -4.35 17.46
CA GLU A 387 -4.56 -4.13 16.03
C GLU A 387 -4.12 -2.70 15.66
N LEU A 388 -3.60 -1.92 16.61
CA LEU A 388 -2.96 -0.64 16.34
C LEU A 388 -1.46 -0.84 16.07
N ASN A 389 -1.00 -0.38 14.91
CA ASN A 389 0.37 -0.53 14.43
C ASN A 389 1.06 0.82 14.39
N ILE A 390 2.38 0.84 14.60
CA ILE A 390 3.18 2.06 14.58
C ILE A 390 4.30 1.90 13.56
N LEU A 391 4.43 2.86 12.65
CA LEU A 391 5.53 2.97 11.70
C LEU A 391 6.28 4.27 11.95
N ALA A 392 7.48 4.17 12.52
CA ALA A 392 8.29 5.33 12.84
C ALA A 392 9.45 5.50 11.85
N THR A 393 9.90 6.73 11.60
CA THR A 393 11.16 7.02 10.91
C THR A 393 12.14 7.73 11.84
N MET A 394 13.44 7.50 11.64
CA MET A 394 14.50 8.18 12.36
C MET A 394 15.69 8.45 11.44
N ASN A 395 16.18 9.68 11.44
CA ASN A 395 17.48 10.01 10.87
C ASN A 395 18.60 9.68 11.87
N SER A 396 19.61 8.98 11.40
CA SER A 396 20.75 8.52 12.21
C SER A 396 21.69 9.64 12.68
N VAL A 397 21.84 10.70 11.88
CA VAL A 397 22.89 11.72 12.08
C VAL A 397 22.40 13.00 12.76
N ASP A 398 21.10 13.13 13.04
CA ASP A 398 20.54 14.38 13.55
C ASP A 398 21.11 14.71 14.96
N ARG A 399 22.14 15.57 14.99
CA ARG A 399 22.89 15.96 16.20
C ARG A 399 22.07 16.81 17.17
N ALA A 400 20.97 17.40 16.71
CA ALA A 400 20.11 18.32 17.47
C ALA A 400 19.04 17.59 18.31
N VAL A 401 19.14 16.27 18.43
CA VAL A 401 18.02 15.42 18.77
C VAL A 401 18.36 14.49 19.94
N ALA A 402 17.36 14.20 20.78
CA ALA A 402 17.52 13.26 21.88
C ALA A 402 17.76 11.84 21.34
N PRO A 403 18.77 11.11 21.84
CA PRO A 403 18.95 9.72 21.43
C PRO A 403 17.71 8.92 21.82
N LEU A 404 17.27 8.02 20.94
CA LEU A 404 16.19 7.10 21.27
C LEU A 404 16.64 6.19 22.42
N ASP A 405 15.90 6.20 23.53
CA ASP A 405 16.20 5.36 24.69
C ASP A 405 16.23 3.88 24.27
N SER A 406 17.23 3.12 24.73
CA SER A 406 17.38 1.70 24.41
C SER A 406 16.16 0.86 24.83
N ALA A 407 15.46 1.27 25.89
CA ALA A 407 14.22 0.65 26.34
C ALA A 407 13.05 0.87 25.38
N ILE A 408 13.05 2.00 24.64
CA ILE A 408 12.12 2.26 23.54
C ILE A 408 12.54 1.48 22.31
N GLY A 409 13.81 1.57 21.93
CA GLY A 409 14.35 0.95 20.72
C GLY A 409 14.03 -0.55 20.62
N ARG A 410 14.16 -1.30 21.73
CA ARG A 410 13.86 -2.75 21.76
C ARG A 410 12.38 -3.12 21.48
N ARG A 411 11.47 -2.15 21.53
CA ARG A 411 10.03 -2.34 21.31
C ARG A 411 9.63 -2.12 19.85
N PHE A 412 10.57 -1.65 19.03
CA PHE A 412 10.42 -1.57 17.58
C PHE A 412 11.16 -2.72 16.91
N GLU A 413 10.62 -3.20 15.79
CA GLU A 413 11.39 -3.92 14.78
C GLU A 413 12.16 -2.89 13.96
N ARG A 414 13.49 -2.93 14.02
CA ARG A 414 14.32 -1.92 13.37
C ARG A 414 14.66 -2.38 11.95
N ILE A 415 14.33 -1.54 10.98
CA ILE A 415 14.72 -1.69 9.58
C ILE A 415 15.75 -0.64 9.25
N ASP A 416 16.96 -1.08 8.95
CA ASP A 416 18.04 -0.21 8.50
C ASP A 416 17.88 0.13 7.02
N ALA A 417 17.82 1.42 6.73
CA ALA A 417 17.65 2.02 5.40
C ALA A 417 18.91 2.82 5.04
N TYR A 418 19.98 2.11 4.68
CA TYR A 418 21.24 2.66 4.18
C TYR A 418 21.20 2.89 2.65
N ALA A 419 22.32 3.33 2.08
CA ALA A 419 22.43 3.47 0.63
C ALA A 419 22.20 2.12 -0.06
N ASP A 420 21.48 2.15 -1.19
CA ASP A 420 21.12 0.96 -1.97
C ASP A 420 21.73 1.18 -3.35
N VAL A 421 22.94 0.65 -3.52
CA VAL A 421 23.76 0.89 -4.72
C VAL A 421 23.22 0.05 -5.88
N GLU A 422 22.70 -1.13 -5.59
CA GLU A 422 22.00 -2.01 -6.52
C GLU A 422 20.80 -1.31 -7.14
N PHE A 423 19.93 -0.73 -6.31
CA PHE A 423 18.81 0.05 -6.79
C PHE A 423 19.27 1.23 -7.65
N LEU A 424 20.30 1.98 -7.22
CA LEU A 424 20.81 3.10 -8.01
C LEU A 424 21.33 2.65 -9.39
N ALA A 425 22.10 1.57 -9.42
CA ALA A 425 22.66 1.03 -10.64
C ALA A 425 21.56 0.57 -11.62
N GLU A 426 20.54 -0.13 -11.11
CA GLU A 426 19.37 -0.52 -11.89
C GLU A 426 18.62 0.69 -12.46
N GLN A 427 18.37 1.72 -11.63
CA GLN A 427 17.68 2.94 -12.06
C GLN A 427 18.44 3.73 -13.13
N LEU A 428 19.77 3.75 -13.04
CA LEU A 428 20.62 4.44 -14.02
C LEU A 428 20.96 3.56 -15.24
N GLY A 429 20.52 2.30 -15.26
CA GLY A 429 20.75 1.36 -16.36
C GLY A 429 22.22 0.93 -16.49
N VAL A 430 22.95 0.85 -15.38
CA VAL A 430 24.37 0.48 -15.34
C VAL A 430 24.61 -0.82 -14.60
N SER A 431 25.62 -1.59 -15.02
CA SER A 431 26.03 -2.83 -14.35
C SER A 431 26.98 -2.53 -13.19
N LEU A 432 26.61 -2.95 -11.99
CA LEU A 432 27.46 -2.85 -10.79
C LEU A 432 28.81 -3.54 -10.94
N LEU A 433 28.85 -4.70 -11.63
CA LEU A 433 30.09 -5.41 -11.93
C LEU A 433 31.02 -4.57 -12.81
N ALA A 434 30.47 -3.92 -13.85
CA ALA A 434 31.26 -3.06 -14.73
C ALA A 434 31.80 -1.83 -13.98
N VAL A 435 31.01 -1.26 -13.07
CA VAL A 435 31.47 -0.15 -12.22
C VAL A 435 32.65 -0.61 -11.35
N GLY A 436 32.55 -1.77 -10.69
CA GLY A 436 33.63 -2.33 -9.88
C GLY A 436 34.91 -2.61 -10.68
N GLU A 437 34.79 -3.25 -11.84
CA GLU A 437 35.93 -3.50 -12.75
C GLU A 437 36.62 -2.21 -13.20
N MET A 438 35.85 -1.15 -13.50
CA MET A 438 36.41 0.16 -13.86
C MET A 438 37.14 0.81 -12.68
N MET A 439 36.58 0.72 -11.47
CA MET A 439 37.17 1.29 -10.25
C MET A 439 38.52 0.65 -9.90
N GLU A 440 38.66 -0.66 -10.13
CA GLU A 440 39.87 -1.42 -9.80
C GLU A 440 40.89 -1.48 -10.95
N SER A 441 40.49 -1.17 -12.18
CA SER A 441 41.36 -1.28 -13.35
C SER A 441 42.60 -0.36 -13.23
N PRO A 442 43.82 -0.81 -13.60
CA PRO A 442 45.00 0.05 -13.60
C PRO A 442 44.91 1.22 -14.59
N GLN A 443 44.18 1.03 -15.70
CA GLN A 443 44.03 2.01 -16.77
C GLN A 443 42.60 1.99 -17.31
N VAL A 444 41.99 3.16 -17.36
CA VAL A 444 40.66 3.40 -17.93
C VAL A 444 40.74 4.71 -18.70
N ASP A 445 40.30 4.69 -19.96
CA ASP A 445 40.19 5.92 -20.74
C ASP A 445 39.09 6.80 -20.16
N VAL A 446 39.38 8.08 -19.93
CA VAL A 446 38.44 9.03 -19.32
C VAL A 446 37.13 9.12 -20.12
N GLU A 447 37.20 8.95 -21.44
CA GLU A 447 36.03 8.93 -22.34
C GLU A 447 35.09 7.75 -22.10
N SER A 448 35.55 6.69 -21.40
CA SER A 448 34.70 5.56 -21.01
C SER A 448 33.75 5.89 -19.86
N TRP A 449 33.99 6.99 -19.14
CA TRP A 449 33.08 7.42 -18.09
C TRP A 449 31.81 8.02 -18.69
N THR A 450 30.67 7.54 -18.21
CA THR A 450 29.37 8.17 -18.41
C THR A 450 28.94 8.83 -17.10
N PRO A 451 28.06 9.85 -17.12
CA PRO A 451 27.59 10.47 -15.88
C PRO A 451 26.87 9.46 -14.97
N GLN A 452 26.26 8.40 -15.52
CA GLN A 452 25.64 7.32 -14.77
C GLN A 452 26.66 6.45 -14.04
N ILE A 453 27.69 5.95 -14.75
CA ILE A 453 28.78 5.15 -14.15
C ILE A 453 29.52 5.98 -13.09
N ALA A 454 29.81 7.24 -13.42
CA ALA A 454 30.43 8.21 -12.52
C ALA A 454 29.64 8.38 -11.22
N SER A 455 28.31 8.47 -11.31
CA SER A 455 27.44 8.63 -10.14
C SER A 455 27.47 7.44 -9.20
N VAL A 456 27.40 6.21 -9.73
CA VAL A 456 27.45 4.98 -8.93
C VAL A 456 28.82 4.83 -8.27
N ALA A 457 29.90 4.96 -9.05
CA ALA A 457 31.27 4.84 -8.56
C ALA A 457 31.58 5.88 -7.47
N LEU A 458 31.12 7.12 -7.68
CA LEU A 458 31.32 8.21 -6.73
C LEU A 458 30.56 7.94 -5.42
N LEU A 459 29.31 7.48 -5.48
CA LEU A 459 28.56 7.12 -4.27
C LEU A 459 29.26 6.00 -3.48
N VAL A 460 29.71 4.94 -4.18
CA VAL A 460 30.45 3.83 -3.56
C VAL A 460 31.72 4.33 -2.88
N TYR A 461 32.54 5.09 -3.60
CA TYR A 461 33.78 5.66 -3.06
C TYR A 461 33.51 6.55 -1.85
N LEU A 462 32.58 7.51 -1.96
CA LEU A 462 32.27 8.43 -0.87
C LEU A 462 31.76 7.68 0.36
N ASN A 463 30.85 6.72 0.19
CA ASN A 463 30.30 5.98 1.32
C ASN A 463 31.33 5.07 1.97
N ASP A 464 32.22 4.42 1.22
CA ASP A 464 33.34 3.65 1.77
C ASP A 464 34.23 4.55 2.66
N GLN A 465 34.65 5.70 2.12
CA GLN A 465 35.52 6.64 2.83
C GLN A 465 34.83 7.29 4.04
N ILE A 466 33.53 7.58 3.94
CA ILE A 466 32.70 8.10 5.04
C ILE A 466 32.55 7.05 6.12
N THR A 467 32.18 5.82 5.77
CA THR A 467 31.94 4.73 6.72
C THR A 467 33.21 4.38 7.49
N GLU A 468 34.36 4.36 6.83
CA GLU A 468 35.66 4.15 7.48
C GLU A 468 35.97 5.22 8.55
N ARG A 469 35.64 6.50 8.29
CA ARG A 469 36.05 7.64 9.14
C ARG A 469 35.00 8.07 10.17
N LEU A 470 33.73 8.00 9.80
CA LEU A 470 32.60 8.54 10.55
C LEU A 470 31.62 7.45 11.00
N GLY A 471 31.62 6.30 10.34
CA GLY A 471 30.66 5.21 10.56
C GLY A 471 29.48 5.24 9.57
N GLN A 472 28.82 4.09 9.44
CA GLN A 472 27.76 3.83 8.45
C GLN A 472 26.58 4.80 8.55
N ASP A 473 26.28 5.29 9.76
CA ASP A 473 25.21 6.25 10.00
C ASP A 473 25.37 7.54 9.19
N TYR A 474 26.59 7.89 8.79
CA TYR A 474 26.92 9.14 8.10
C TYR A 474 26.89 9.02 6.58
N GLU A 475 26.58 7.86 6.00
CA GLU A 475 26.55 7.67 4.55
C GLU A 475 25.67 8.71 3.81
N LEU A 476 25.98 8.91 2.54
CA LEU A 476 25.13 9.59 1.58
C LEU A 476 24.10 8.60 1.04
N GLY A 477 22.83 9.01 1.02
CA GLY A 477 21.78 8.21 0.42
C GLY A 477 21.84 8.21 -1.11
N HIS A 478 21.38 7.11 -1.71
CA HIS A 478 21.38 6.91 -3.17
C HIS A 478 20.46 7.90 -3.92
N LEU A 479 19.47 8.52 -3.25
CA LEU A 479 18.56 9.49 -3.88
C LEU A 479 19.21 10.83 -4.25
N TYR A 480 20.46 11.10 -3.87
CA TYR A 480 21.18 12.23 -4.45
C TYR A 480 21.46 12.01 -5.94
N PHE A 481 21.65 10.76 -6.36
CA PHE A 481 22.11 10.38 -7.71
C PHE A 481 21.05 9.67 -8.57
N TRP A 482 19.84 9.46 -8.07
CA TRP A 482 18.84 8.56 -8.69
C TRP A 482 18.36 8.96 -10.10
N ASN A 483 18.54 10.20 -10.52
CA ASN A 483 18.01 10.74 -11.78
C ASN A 483 19.06 11.53 -12.56
N ILE A 484 20.28 11.01 -12.64
CA ILE A 484 21.38 11.61 -13.41
C ILE A 484 21.29 11.18 -14.88
N LYS A 485 21.17 12.17 -15.77
CA LYS A 485 21.10 11.93 -17.22
C LYS A 485 22.32 12.48 -17.95
N THR A 486 22.83 13.61 -17.49
CA THR A 486 23.92 14.37 -18.13
C THR A 486 25.03 14.72 -17.15
N TRP A 487 26.20 15.10 -17.65
CA TRP A 487 27.29 15.63 -16.83
C TRP A 487 26.89 16.90 -16.08
N ALA A 488 26.08 17.76 -16.69
CA ALA A 488 25.55 18.95 -16.03
C ALA A 488 24.67 18.62 -14.81
N ASP A 489 23.88 17.53 -14.88
CA ASP A 489 23.11 17.07 -13.72
C ASP A 489 24.02 16.66 -12.56
N LEU A 490 25.09 15.90 -12.87
CA LEU A 490 26.04 15.43 -11.87
C LEU A 490 26.85 16.57 -11.24
N GLN A 491 27.32 17.52 -12.05
CA GLN A 491 27.99 18.73 -11.56
C GLN A 491 27.08 19.51 -10.60
N ARG A 492 25.81 19.72 -10.99
CA ARG A 492 24.85 20.43 -10.16
C ARG A 492 24.59 19.70 -8.84
N ILE A 493 24.35 18.39 -8.88
CA ILE A 493 24.15 17.57 -7.68
C ILE A 493 25.39 17.61 -6.77
N TRP A 494 26.59 17.53 -7.34
CA TRP A 494 27.81 17.63 -6.56
C TRP A 494 27.89 18.96 -5.82
N ASP A 495 27.79 20.09 -6.53
CA ASP A 495 28.01 21.41 -5.94
C ASP A 495 26.91 21.83 -4.96
N HIS A 496 25.65 21.48 -5.24
CA HIS A 496 24.50 21.95 -4.47
C HIS A 496 24.02 20.98 -3.40
N ASP A 497 24.23 19.68 -3.59
CA ASP A 497 23.65 18.66 -2.72
C ASP A 497 24.73 17.86 -1.99
N VAL A 498 25.72 17.29 -2.69
CA VAL A 498 26.74 16.40 -2.09
C VAL A 498 27.80 17.18 -1.32
N TRP A 499 28.40 18.21 -1.93
CA TRP A 499 29.49 18.98 -1.33
C TRP A 499 29.09 19.66 0.00
N PRO A 500 27.92 20.33 0.10
CA PRO A 500 27.48 20.89 1.38
C PRO A 500 27.36 19.82 2.47
N GLN A 501 26.85 18.64 2.13
CA GLN A 501 26.70 17.53 3.07
C GLN A 501 28.04 16.97 3.54
N LEU A 502 29.03 16.84 2.63
CA LEU A 502 30.40 16.44 3.01
C LEU A 502 31.02 17.48 3.95
N ARG A 503 30.92 18.77 3.60
CA ARG A 503 31.46 19.86 4.40
C ARG A 503 30.88 19.88 5.81
N ASP A 504 29.56 19.67 5.95
CA ASP A 504 28.89 19.71 7.24
C ASP A 504 29.25 18.48 8.11
N ARG A 505 29.33 17.29 7.52
CA ARG A 505 29.75 16.06 8.21
C ARG A 505 31.18 16.14 8.76
N PHE A 506 32.09 16.67 7.94
CA PHE A 506 33.51 16.82 8.27
C PHE A 506 33.87 18.22 8.81
N GLY A 507 32.89 19.04 9.23
CA GLY A 507 33.15 20.43 9.62
C GLY A 507 34.16 20.63 10.76
N ALA A 508 34.31 19.63 11.63
CA ALA A 508 35.32 19.62 12.70
C ALA A 508 36.60 18.85 12.35
N ARG A 509 36.73 18.35 11.11
CA ARG A 509 37.79 17.43 10.64
C ARG A 509 38.26 17.79 9.22
N PRO A 510 38.80 19.01 9.00
CA PRO A 510 39.19 19.48 7.66
C PRO A 510 40.29 18.61 7.02
N ASP A 511 41.19 18.03 7.81
CA ASP A 511 42.26 17.15 7.30
C ASP A 511 41.67 15.86 6.69
N GLN A 512 40.71 15.23 7.38
CA GLN A 512 40.01 14.05 6.85
C GLN A 512 39.20 14.36 5.59
N LEU A 513 38.60 15.55 5.50
CA LEU A 513 37.90 15.99 4.29
C LEU A 513 38.87 16.24 3.14
N ALA A 514 40.05 16.80 3.42
CA ALA A 514 41.09 17.01 2.42
C ALA A 514 41.65 15.68 1.89
N ASP A 515 41.80 14.68 2.77
CA ASP A 515 42.21 13.33 2.39
C ASP A 515 41.14 12.62 1.54
N LEU A 516 39.87 12.70 1.95
CA LEU A 516 38.73 12.16 1.17
C LEU A 516 38.64 12.79 -0.22
N LEU A 517 38.96 14.08 -0.34
CA LEU A 517 38.99 14.80 -1.62
C LEU A 517 40.36 14.75 -2.31
N ARG A 518 41.30 13.94 -1.84
CA ARG A 518 42.66 13.80 -2.42
C ARG A 518 43.37 15.13 -2.73
N VAL A 519 43.14 16.16 -1.92
CA VAL A 519 43.53 17.56 -2.21
C VAL A 519 45.04 17.74 -2.41
N ASN A 520 45.85 16.92 -1.74
CA ASN A 520 47.31 17.00 -1.73
C ASN A 520 48.01 15.91 -2.56
N SER A 521 47.27 15.19 -3.40
CA SER A 521 47.87 14.12 -4.18
C SER A 521 48.73 14.70 -5.32
N HIS A 522 49.97 14.19 -5.43
CA HIS A 522 50.93 14.62 -6.45
C HIS A 522 50.55 14.13 -7.86
N SER A 523 49.66 13.14 -7.96
CA SER A 523 49.12 12.63 -9.24
C SER A 523 47.89 13.40 -9.72
N ALA A 524 47.43 14.44 -9.02
CA ALA A 524 46.23 15.16 -9.37
C ALA A 524 46.33 15.82 -10.77
N PRO A 525 45.32 15.65 -11.63
CA PRO A 525 45.24 16.35 -12.91
C PRO A 525 45.33 17.87 -12.74
N THR A 526 45.83 18.55 -13.77
CA THR A 526 45.92 20.02 -13.79
C THR A 526 44.53 20.66 -13.65
N SER A 527 43.51 20.02 -14.23
CA SER A 527 42.09 20.40 -14.17
C SER A 527 41.44 20.17 -12.79
N TYR A 528 42.12 19.49 -11.85
CA TYR A 528 41.51 19.08 -10.58
C TYR A 528 41.11 20.28 -9.69
N PRO A 529 39.84 20.38 -9.26
CA PRO A 529 39.28 21.63 -8.72
C PRO A 529 39.50 21.84 -7.21
N PHE A 530 39.98 20.83 -6.47
CA PHE A 530 40.14 20.90 -5.02
C PHE A 530 41.58 21.19 -4.61
N ARG A 531 41.81 22.28 -3.86
CA ARG A 531 43.14 22.74 -3.41
C ARG A 531 43.10 23.30 -1.97
N LEU A 532 44.18 23.17 -1.20
CA LEU A 532 44.28 23.86 0.10
C LEU A 532 44.44 25.38 -0.07
N ARG A 533 43.79 26.17 0.78
CA ARG A 533 43.91 27.63 0.78
C ARG A 533 45.22 28.05 1.48
N THR A 534 46.06 28.79 0.76
CA THR A 534 47.46 29.04 1.09
C THR A 534 47.73 30.01 2.25
N LEU A 535 46.75 30.78 2.73
CA LEU A 535 46.98 31.80 3.77
C LEU A 535 46.84 31.29 5.21
N THR A 536 46.16 30.17 5.46
CA THR A 536 46.02 29.57 6.81
C THR A 536 46.24 28.06 6.85
N GLY A 537 46.45 27.41 5.69
CA GLY A 537 46.71 25.98 5.57
C GLY A 537 45.59 25.04 6.03
N ARG A 538 44.48 25.57 6.56
CA ARG A 538 43.40 24.79 7.21
C ARG A 538 42.06 24.80 6.47
N ALA A 539 41.87 25.69 5.49
CA ALA A 539 40.61 25.78 4.74
C ALA A 539 40.78 25.19 3.32
N ILE A 540 39.87 24.34 2.89
CA ILE A 540 39.84 23.78 1.53
C ILE A 540 39.21 24.81 0.60
N ASN A 541 39.91 25.18 -0.47
CA ASN A 541 39.33 25.93 -1.58
C ASN A 541 38.78 24.94 -2.61
N VAL A 542 37.48 25.01 -2.86
CA VAL A 542 36.78 24.14 -3.80
C VAL A 542 36.29 24.99 -4.95
N LEU A 543 36.84 24.78 -6.14
CA LEU A 543 36.21 25.29 -7.36
C LEU A 543 34.96 24.43 -7.65
N PRO A 544 33.81 25.04 -7.96
CA PRO A 544 32.61 24.30 -8.35
C PRO A 544 32.90 23.39 -9.55
N LEU A 545 32.27 22.23 -9.59
CA LEU A 545 32.28 21.40 -10.81
C LEU A 545 31.41 22.02 -11.91
N MET A 546 30.39 22.80 -11.55
CA MET A 546 29.60 23.58 -12.48
C MET A 546 30.49 24.58 -13.22
N GLY A 547 30.45 24.49 -14.56
CA GLY A 547 31.28 25.30 -15.45
C GLY A 547 32.54 24.58 -15.94
N MET A 548 32.85 23.38 -15.41
CA MET A 548 33.84 22.49 -16.01
C MET A 548 33.29 21.86 -17.30
N SER A 549 34.19 21.50 -18.23
CA SER A 549 33.80 20.65 -19.37
C SER A 549 33.42 19.24 -18.90
N GLU A 550 32.69 18.51 -19.73
CA GLU A 550 32.33 17.11 -19.47
C GLU A 550 33.58 16.25 -19.25
N LEU A 551 34.60 16.42 -20.09
CA LEU A 551 35.87 15.73 -19.98
C LEU A 551 36.57 16.04 -18.64
N ASN A 552 36.67 17.31 -18.25
CA ASN A 552 37.33 17.67 -16.98
C ASN A 552 36.55 17.14 -15.76
N THR A 553 35.23 17.01 -15.88
CA THR A 553 34.39 16.42 -14.82
C THR A 553 34.65 14.93 -14.71
N ALA A 554 34.71 14.23 -15.85
CA ALA A 554 35.08 12.82 -15.91
C ALA A 554 36.48 12.59 -15.33
N GLU A 555 37.48 13.39 -15.72
CA GLU A 555 38.85 13.34 -15.16
C GLU A 555 38.85 13.51 -13.63
N THR A 556 38.04 14.46 -13.14
CA THR A 556 37.95 14.74 -11.70
C THR A 556 37.36 13.56 -10.93
N ILE A 557 36.30 12.93 -11.46
CA ILE A 557 35.66 11.78 -10.82
C ILE A 557 36.55 10.53 -10.90
N ASP A 558 37.18 10.27 -12.06
CA ASP A 558 38.14 9.19 -12.23
C ASP A 558 39.24 9.26 -11.17
N PHE A 559 39.82 10.46 -11.02
CA PHE A 559 40.87 10.70 -10.03
C PHE A 559 40.38 10.51 -8.59
N LEU A 560 39.23 11.11 -8.24
CA LEU A 560 38.64 10.96 -6.90
C LEU A 560 38.44 9.50 -6.52
N VAL A 561 37.85 8.72 -7.43
CA VAL A 561 37.47 7.34 -7.16
C VAL A 561 38.69 6.43 -7.17
N ARG A 562 39.59 6.57 -8.15
CA ARG A 562 40.60 5.54 -8.45
C ARG A 562 42.01 5.87 -8.00
N GLY A 563 42.54 7.08 -8.21
CA GLY A 563 44.01 7.19 -8.22
C GLY A 563 44.65 8.55 -8.23
#